data_AF-A0A2V1DAN2-F1
#
_entry.id   AF-A0A2V1DAN2-F1
#
_cell.length_a   1.000
_cell.length_b   1.000
_cell.length_c   1.000
_cell.angle_alpha   90.00
_cell.angle_beta   90.00
_cell.angle_gamma   90.00
#
_symmetry.space_group_name_H-M   'P 1'
#
loop_
_entity.id
_entity.type
_entity.pdbx_description
1 polymer ?
#
loop_
_entity_poly.entity_id
_entity_poly.type
_entity_poly.pdbx_seq_one_letter_code
_entity_poly.pdbx_strand_id
1 'polypeptide(L)'
;VKLDYSESDVLWWNTEYSAENASEAELNRLWDSTIPWESGIIALSNEEAAAMNLPDSQPFPWDSKNKKIFIVNAHHLLHCVRNIYISIHQYRNNLTQTIAYHHILHCIDSLRIETMCTADDTPRYVPLNSAAP
;
A
#
# COMPACT_ATOMS: atom_id res chain seq x y z
N VAL A 1 21.75 -29.86 16.31
CA VAL A 1 21.64 -28.89 17.42
C VAL A 1 20.17 -28.51 17.51
N LYS A 2 19.48 -28.88 18.60
CA LYS A 2 18.09 -28.45 18.84
C LYS A 2 18.16 -27.04 19.40
N LEU A 3 17.63 -26.06 18.66
CA LEU A 3 17.44 -24.71 19.18
C LEU A 3 16.18 -24.76 20.05
N ASP A 4 16.33 -25.06 21.34
CA ASP A 4 15.24 -24.94 22.31
C ASP A 4 15.20 -23.50 22.82
N TYR A 5 14.51 -22.63 22.08
CA TYR A 5 14.00 -21.36 22.58
C TYR A 5 12.48 -21.49 22.63
N SER A 6 11.93 -21.66 23.84
CA SER A 6 10.51 -21.93 24.07
C SER A 6 9.78 -20.77 24.74
N GLU A 7 10.44 -19.64 24.96
CA GLU A 7 9.85 -18.45 25.56
C GLU A 7 9.29 -17.54 24.46
N SER A 8 8.00 -17.24 24.53
CA SER A 8 7.39 -16.21 23.69
C SER A 8 7.77 -14.84 24.24
N ASP A 9 8.48 -14.04 23.44
CA ASP A 9 8.74 -12.63 23.77
C ASP A 9 7.90 -11.73 22.85
N VAL A 10 7.28 -10.70 23.43
CA VAL A 10 6.39 -9.79 22.69
C VAL A 10 7.23 -8.64 22.16
N LEU A 11 7.64 -8.75 20.90
CA LEU A 11 8.37 -7.69 20.22
C LEU A 11 7.44 -6.51 19.93
N TRP A 12 7.80 -5.33 20.43
CA TRP A 12 7.02 -4.11 20.21
C TRP A 12 7.40 -3.46 18.87
N TRP A 13 6.51 -3.53 17.87
CA TRP A 13 6.67 -2.91 16.55
C TRP A 13 5.41 -2.18 16.05
N ASN A 14 4.40 -2.03 16.90
CA ASN A 14 3.10 -1.49 16.50
C ASN A 14 3.13 0.03 16.40
N THR A 15 2.37 0.57 15.45
CA THR A 15 2.06 2.01 15.36
C THR A 15 0.57 2.23 15.61
N GLU A 16 0.08 3.47 15.54
CA GLU A 16 -1.37 3.74 15.61
C GLU A 16 -2.17 2.97 14.54
N TYR A 17 -1.55 2.67 13.39
CA TYR A 17 -2.14 1.90 12.29
C TYR A 17 -2.23 0.39 12.58
N SER A 18 -1.60 -0.11 13.65
CA SER A 18 -1.60 -1.53 14.01
C SER A 18 -1.79 -1.76 15.51
N ALA A 19 -2.36 -0.76 16.21
CA ALA A 19 -2.54 -0.81 17.65
C ALA A 19 -3.55 -1.90 18.04
N GLU A 20 -3.16 -2.77 18.98
CA GLU A 20 -3.97 -3.92 19.40
C GLU A 20 -5.29 -3.51 20.07
N ASN A 21 -5.29 -2.36 20.74
CA ASN A 21 -6.45 -1.81 21.43
C ASN A 21 -7.26 -0.82 20.57
N ALA A 22 -6.89 -0.63 19.29
CA ALA A 22 -7.64 0.27 18.42
C ALA A 22 -9.02 -0.31 18.11
N SER A 23 -10.03 0.55 18.16
CA SER A 23 -11.35 0.19 17.65
C SER A 23 -11.32 0.00 16.14
N GLU A 24 -12.22 -0.84 15.63
CA GLU A 24 -12.39 -1.04 14.19
C GLU A 24 -12.65 0.27 13.43
N ALA A 25 -13.49 1.14 14.00
CA ALA A 25 -13.79 2.45 13.42
C ALA A 25 -12.53 3.32 13.31
N GLU A 26 -11.63 3.24 14.29
CA GLU A 26 -10.39 3.99 14.28
C GLU A 26 -9.40 3.46 13.26
N LEU A 27 -9.22 2.14 13.17
CA LEU A 27 -8.39 1.53 12.13
C LEU A 27 -8.91 1.87 10.73
N ASN A 28 -10.24 1.80 10.52
CA ASN A 28 -10.85 2.20 9.26
C ASN A 28 -10.62 3.69 8.96
N ARG A 29 -10.74 4.57 9.95
CA ARG A 29 -10.44 6.00 9.77
C ARG A 29 -8.99 6.21 9.33
N LEU A 30 -8.03 5.53 9.97
CA LEU A 30 -6.60 5.64 9.68
C LEU A 30 -6.25 5.09 8.29
N TRP A 31 -6.67 3.86 7.98
CA TRP A 31 -6.30 3.15 6.75
C TRP A 31 -7.15 3.51 5.53
N ASP A 32 -8.40 3.91 5.71
CA ASP A 32 -9.30 4.16 4.57
C ASP A 32 -9.42 5.66 4.26
N SER A 33 -9.47 6.50 5.28
CA SER A 33 -9.92 7.91 5.13
C SER A 33 -8.86 8.98 5.36
N THR A 34 -7.79 8.70 6.11
CA THR A 34 -6.86 9.76 6.54
C THR A 34 -5.82 10.13 5.48
N ILE A 35 -5.44 9.19 4.61
CA ILE A 35 -4.44 9.42 3.57
C ILE A 35 -5.17 9.69 2.24
N PRO A 36 -4.71 10.63 1.40
CA PRO A 36 -5.28 10.89 0.08
C PRO A 36 -4.83 9.81 -0.94
N TRP A 37 -5.32 8.58 -0.74
CA TRP A 37 -4.90 7.38 -1.47
C TRP A 37 -5.03 7.51 -3.01
N GLU A 38 -6.04 8.25 -3.48
CA GLU A 38 -6.38 8.35 -4.92
C GLU A 38 -5.88 9.63 -5.62
N SER A 39 -5.09 10.47 -4.95
CA SER A 39 -4.68 11.77 -5.49
C SER A 39 -3.55 11.73 -6.53
N GLY A 40 -3.08 10.55 -6.91
CA GLY A 40 -1.94 10.38 -7.82
C GLY A 40 -2.25 10.21 -9.29
N ILE A 41 -3.53 10.23 -9.68
CA ILE A 41 -3.92 10.12 -11.09
C ILE A 41 -3.74 11.50 -11.74
N ILE A 42 -2.85 11.56 -12.73
CA ILE A 42 -2.51 12.79 -13.45
C ILE A 42 -2.76 12.61 -14.94
N ALA A 43 -2.92 13.74 -15.64
CA ALA A 43 -2.98 13.76 -17.09
C ALA A 43 -1.82 14.57 -17.64
N LEU A 44 -1.00 13.93 -18.47
CA LEU A 44 0.09 14.56 -19.19
C LEU A 44 -0.30 14.73 -20.65
N SER A 45 0.17 15.79 -21.30
CA SER A 45 0.08 15.92 -22.75
C SER A 45 0.93 14.84 -23.44
N ASN A 46 0.58 14.51 -24.68
CA ASN A 46 1.35 13.58 -25.48
C ASN A 46 2.80 14.05 -25.66
N GLU A 47 3.01 15.36 -25.82
CA GLU A 47 4.32 15.99 -25.95
C GLU A 47 5.11 15.90 -24.64
N GLU A 48 4.49 16.19 -23.49
CA GLU A 48 5.11 16.07 -22.17
C GLU A 48 5.55 14.63 -21.89
N ALA A 49 4.67 13.66 -22.13
CA ALA A 49 4.96 12.24 -21.94
C ALA A 49 6.09 11.76 -22.86
N ALA A 50 6.09 12.19 -24.12
CA ALA A 50 7.15 11.87 -25.08
C ALA A 50 8.49 12.49 -24.69
N ALA A 51 8.50 13.74 -24.21
CA ALA A 51 9.70 14.42 -23.75
C ALA A 51 10.34 13.74 -22.52
N MET A 52 9.52 13.14 -21.66
CA MET A 52 9.96 12.34 -20.51
C MET A 52 10.31 10.88 -20.89
N ASN A 53 10.17 10.49 -22.17
CA ASN A 53 10.37 9.14 -22.65
C ASN A 53 9.52 8.10 -21.90
N LEU A 54 8.29 8.48 -21.54
CA LEU A 54 7.35 7.60 -20.87
C LEU A 54 6.72 6.61 -21.86
N PRO A 55 6.39 5.37 -21.43
CA PRO A 55 5.61 4.45 -22.24
C PRO A 55 4.25 5.03 -22.64
N ASP A 56 3.66 4.45 -23.69
CA ASP A 56 2.28 4.76 -24.05
C ASP A 56 1.31 4.39 -22.92
N SER A 57 0.24 5.16 -22.78
CA SER A 57 -0.71 5.01 -21.68
C SER A 57 -2.15 5.30 -22.13
N GLN A 58 -3.11 5.04 -21.26
CA GLN A 58 -4.53 5.18 -21.55
C GLN A 58 -4.89 6.61 -21.95
N PRO A 59 -5.66 6.83 -23.03
CA PRO A 59 -6.13 8.15 -23.41
C PRO A 59 -6.97 8.77 -22.30
N PHE A 60 -6.80 10.07 -22.09
CA PHE A 60 -7.58 10.79 -21.09
C PHE A 60 -9.04 10.93 -21.53
N PRO A 61 -10.05 10.60 -20.70
CA PRO A 61 -11.41 10.40 -21.20
C PRO A 61 -12.05 11.66 -21.82
N TRP A 62 -11.66 12.85 -21.37
CA TRP A 62 -12.17 14.13 -21.86
C TRP A 62 -11.22 14.88 -22.81
N ASP A 63 -10.02 14.35 -23.06
CA ASP A 63 -9.06 14.93 -24.02
C ASP A 63 -8.18 13.82 -24.64
N SER A 64 -8.84 12.81 -25.21
CA SER A 64 -8.19 11.58 -25.66
C SER A 64 -7.21 11.76 -26.82
N LYS A 65 -7.31 12.89 -27.54
CA LYS A 65 -6.40 13.21 -28.65
C LYS A 65 -5.09 13.82 -28.18
N ASN A 66 -5.08 14.55 -27.06
CA ASN A 66 -3.93 15.33 -26.65
C ASN A 66 -3.31 14.87 -25.32
N LYS A 67 -4.03 14.09 -24.50
CA LYS A 67 -3.59 13.71 -23.16
C LYS A 67 -3.74 12.22 -22.87
N LYS A 68 -2.89 11.74 -21.98
CA LYS A 68 -2.89 10.37 -21.45
C LYS A 68 -2.88 10.39 -19.92
N ILE A 69 -3.49 9.35 -19.34
CA ILE A 69 -3.54 9.12 -17.90
C ILE A 69 -2.22 8.51 -17.44
N PHE A 70 -1.66 9.03 -16.36
CA PHE A 70 -0.57 8.40 -15.63
C PHE A 70 -0.93 8.35 -14.15
N ILE A 71 -0.33 7.42 -13.42
CA ILE A 71 -0.47 7.34 -11.95
C ILE A 71 0.92 7.49 -11.36
N VAL A 72 1.08 8.44 -10.45
CA VAL A 72 2.33 8.60 -9.68
C VAL A 72 2.57 7.32 -8.89
N ASN A 73 3.74 6.69 -9.06
CA ASN A 73 4.01 5.36 -8.52
C ASN A 73 3.79 5.28 -6.99
N ALA A 74 4.25 6.29 -6.24
CA ALA A 74 4.03 6.35 -4.80
C ALA A 74 2.54 6.31 -4.41
N HIS A 75 1.68 7.02 -5.14
CA HIS A 75 0.24 6.97 -4.92
C HIS A 75 -0.37 5.63 -5.35
N HIS A 76 0.13 5.00 -6.41
CA HIS A 76 -0.30 3.65 -6.80
C HIS A 76 0.03 2.61 -5.71
N LEU A 77 1.23 2.68 -5.11
CA LEU A 77 1.62 1.80 -4.00
C LEU A 77 0.73 2.03 -2.77
N LEU A 78 0.45 3.29 -2.43
CA LEU A 78 -0.47 3.64 -1.36
C LEU A 78 -1.89 3.07 -1.63
N HIS A 79 -2.44 3.26 -2.83
CA HIS A 79 -3.71 2.64 -3.25
C HIS A 79 -3.70 1.12 -3.05
N CYS A 80 -2.60 0.45 -3.43
CA CYS A 80 -2.44 -0.99 -3.25
C CYS A 80 -2.48 -1.40 -1.76
N VAL A 81 -1.77 -0.68 -0.90
CA VAL A 81 -1.79 -0.92 0.56
C VAL A 81 -3.20 -0.78 1.13
N ARG A 82 -3.94 0.27 0.75
CA ARG A 82 -5.33 0.47 1.17
C ARG A 82 -6.24 -0.67 0.72
N ASN A 83 -6.14 -1.10 -0.53
CA ASN A 83 -6.98 -2.19 -1.05
C ASN A 83 -6.72 -3.52 -0.30
N ILE A 84 -5.47 -3.80 0.03
CA ILE A 84 -5.11 -4.96 0.85
C ILE A 84 -5.72 -4.85 2.24
N TYR A 85 -5.64 -3.68 2.88
CA TYR A 85 -6.28 -3.43 4.17
C TYR A 85 -7.79 -3.69 4.11
N ILE A 86 -8.50 -3.10 3.13
CA ILE A 86 -9.95 -3.27 2.95
C ILE A 86 -10.30 -4.76 2.79
N SER A 87 -9.55 -5.50 1.97
CA SER A 87 -9.78 -6.93 1.75
C SER A 87 -9.59 -7.75 3.03
N ILE A 88 -8.50 -7.53 3.77
CA ILE A 88 -8.25 -8.21 5.06
C ILE A 88 -9.33 -7.85 6.08
N HIS A 89 -9.68 -6.58 6.16
CA HIS A 89 -10.68 -6.06 7.09
C HIS A 89 -12.05 -6.70 6.85
N GLN A 90 -12.51 -6.71 5.59
CA GLN A 90 -13.76 -7.37 5.19
C GLN A 90 -13.72 -8.87 5.48
N TYR A 91 -12.59 -9.55 5.22
CA TYR A 91 -12.44 -10.97 5.49
C TYR A 91 -12.57 -11.29 7.00
N ARG A 92 -11.86 -10.54 7.85
CA ARG A 92 -11.88 -10.74 9.31
C ARG A 92 -13.25 -10.52 9.93
N ASN A 93 -14.05 -9.62 9.36
CA ASN A 93 -15.39 -9.31 9.81
C ASN A 93 -16.48 -10.12 9.11
N ASN A 94 -16.11 -11.14 8.31
CA ASN A 94 -17.04 -11.97 7.56
C ASN A 94 -17.99 -11.13 6.64
N LEU A 95 -17.45 -10.04 6.09
CA LEU A 95 -18.13 -9.17 5.14
C LEU A 95 -17.85 -9.63 3.70
N THR A 96 -18.74 -9.27 2.79
CA THR A 96 -18.54 -9.48 1.35
C THR A 96 -17.29 -8.73 0.89
N GLN A 97 -16.40 -9.45 0.20
CA GLN A 97 -15.23 -8.85 -0.46
C GLN A 97 -15.69 -7.94 -1.60
N THR A 98 -15.37 -6.65 -1.51
CA THR A 98 -15.74 -5.66 -2.54
C THR A 98 -14.66 -5.47 -3.59
N ILE A 99 -13.43 -5.92 -3.32
CA ILE A 99 -12.29 -5.82 -4.24
C ILE A 99 -12.04 -7.22 -4.81
N ALA A 100 -11.98 -7.30 -6.14
CA ALA A 100 -11.78 -8.57 -6.81
C ALA A 100 -10.42 -9.17 -6.47
N TYR A 101 -10.37 -10.49 -6.29
CA TYR A 101 -9.16 -11.21 -5.89
C TYR A 101 -7.95 -10.94 -6.82
N HIS A 102 -8.18 -10.90 -8.14
CA HIS A 102 -7.11 -10.60 -9.10
C HIS A 102 -6.51 -9.19 -8.92
N HIS A 103 -7.30 -8.21 -8.47
CA HIS A 103 -6.80 -6.87 -8.16
C HIS A 103 -5.95 -6.89 -6.89
N ILE A 104 -6.37 -7.64 -5.85
CA ILE A 104 -5.53 -7.81 -4.65
C ILE A 104 -4.18 -8.48 -4.97
N LEU A 105 -4.18 -9.49 -5.86
CA LEU A 105 -2.93 -10.10 -6.33
C LEU A 105 -2.02 -9.10 -7.06
N HIS A 106 -2.58 -8.24 -7.92
CA HIS A 106 -1.85 -7.14 -8.56
C HIS A 106 -1.26 -6.17 -7.53
N CYS A 107 -2.02 -5.81 -6.49
CA CYS A 107 -1.54 -4.94 -5.42
C CYS A 107 -0.35 -5.54 -4.67
N ILE A 108 -0.43 -6.83 -4.33
CA ILE A 108 0.66 -7.55 -3.65
C ILE A 108 1.89 -7.66 -4.57
N ASP A 109 1.70 -7.97 -5.85
CA ASP A 109 2.81 -8.09 -6.80
C ASP A 109 3.50 -6.73 -7.07
N SER A 110 2.72 -5.65 -7.15
CA SER A 110 3.24 -4.29 -7.29
C SER A 110 4.16 -3.92 -6.11
N LEU A 111 3.73 -4.20 -4.87
CA LEU A 111 4.55 -3.99 -3.68
C LEU A 111 5.81 -4.88 -3.67
N ARG A 112 5.68 -6.14 -4.11
CA ARG A 112 6.80 -7.08 -4.21
C ARG A 112 7.86 -6.57 -5.20
N ILE A 113 7.45 -6.24 -6.42
CA ILE A 113 8.36 -5.76 -7.47
C ILE A 113 9.00 -4.45 -7.05
N GLU A 114 8.23 -3.49 -6.52
CA GLU A 114 8.79 -2.22 -6.06
C GLU A 114 9.85 -2.45 -5.00
N THR A 115 9.56 -3.25 -3.97
CA THR A 115 10.52 -3.56 -2.89
C THR A 115 11.79 -4.21 -3.43
N MET A 116 11.69 -5.07 -4.45
CA MET A 116 12.85 -5.71 -5.07
C MET A 116 13.69 -4.73 -5.91
N CYS A 117 13.05 -3.79 -6.59
CA CYS A 117 13.72 -2.85 -7.49
C CYS A 117 14.28 -1.62 -6.77
N THR A 118 13.65 -1.18 -5.68
CA THR A 118 14.08 -0.04 -4.85
C THR A 118 14.64 -0.48 -3.49
N ALA A 119 15.09 -1.74 -3.41
CA ALA A 119 15.50 -2.41 -2.18
C ALA A 119 16.33 -1.50 -1.26
N ASP A 120 15.79 -1.25 -0.06
CA ASP A 120 16.46 -0.52 1.01
C ASP A 120 17.27 -1.52 1.85
N ASP A 121 18.59 -1.32 1.89
CA ASP A 121 19.53 -2.15 2.64
C ASP A 121 19.77 -1.66 4.08
N THR A 122 19.06 -0.63 4.52
CA THR A 122 19.11 -0.11 5.89
C THR A 122 18.60 -1.17 6.89
N PRO A 123 19.41 -1.62 7.86
CA PRO A 123 18.95 -2.54 8.89
C PRO A 123 17.84 -1.90 9.74
N ARG A 124 16.65 -2.52 9.75
CA ARG A 124 15.53 -2.04 10.56
C ARG A 124 15.71 -2.44 12.02
N TYR A 125 15.83 -1.44 12.90
CA TYR A 125 15.89 -1.70 14.34
C TYR A 125 14.57 -2.26 14.85
N VAL A 126 14.65 -3.18 15.81
CA VAL A 126 13.51 -3.66 16.59
C VAL A 126 13.63 -3.04 17.98
N PRO A 127 12.66 -2.23 18.44
CA PRO A 127 12.70 -1.63 19.77
C PRO A 127 12.86 -2.68 20.88
N LEU A 128 13.49 -2.29 21.99
CA LEU A 128 13.50 -3.09 23.21
C LEU A 128 12.09 -3.13 23.81
N ASN A 129 11.66 -4.29 24.33
CA ASN A 129 10.33 -4.42 24.95
C ASN A 129 10.17 -3.51 26.19
N SER A 130 11.28 -3.19 26.86
CA SER A 130 11.32 -2.22 27.97
C SER A 130 11.09 -0.76 27.54
N ALA A 131 11.07 -0.47 26.24
CA ALA A 131 10.82 0.85 25.67
C ALA A 131 9.37 1.01 25.17
N ALA A 132 8.51 -0.01 25.33
CA ALA A 132 7.09 0.12 25.07
C ALA A 132 6.46 1.13 26.07
N PRO A 133 5.66 2.10 25.60
CA PRO A 133 5.00 3.09 26.45
C PRO A 133 3.89 2.50 27.33
#